data_AF-A0A8T4PQE1-F1
#
_entry.id   AF-A0A8T4PQE1-F1
#
_cell.length_a   1.000
_cell.length_b   1.000
_cell.length_c   1.000
_cell.angle_alpha   90.00
_cell.angle_beta   90.00
_cell.angle_gamma   90.00
#
_symmetry.space_group_name_H-M   'P 1'
#
loop_
_entity.id
_entity.type
_entity.pdbx_description
1 polymer ?
#
loop_
_entity_poly.entity_id
_entity_poly.type
_entity_poly.pdbx_seq_one_letter_code
_entity_poly.pdbx_strand_id
1 'polypeptide(L)'
;MPSKKAQSISINTIIIAAIALAVLVVLFIIFTGRFKIFSEGISSTASCTKTCEIAGKTTIGSSQTKEGCTSGGYTYMPGEYGDVQKNYVCCCS
;
A
#
# COMPACT_ATOMS: atom_id res chain seq x y z
N MET A 1 -34.66 -42.89 -21.18
CA MET A 1 -35.39 -41.78 -20.49
C MET A 1 -34.40 -41.09 -19.55
N PRO A 2 -33.86 -39.90 -19.88
CA PRO A 2 -32.87 -39.24 -19.05
C PRO A 2 -33.57 -38.55 -17.87
N SER A 3 -33.45 -39.12 -16.67
CA SER A 3 -33.90 -38.53 -15.42
C SER A 3 -33.08 -37.27 -15.14
N LYS A 4 -33.64 -36.08 -15.40
CA LYS A 4 -33.07 -34.82 -14.91
C LYS A 4 -33.21 -34.82 -13.39
N LYS A 5 -32.18 -35.30 -12.69
CA LYS A 5 -31.98 -35.04 -11.26
C LYS A 5 -31.68 -33.54 -11.13
N ALA A 6 -32.71 -32.71 -11.11
CA ALA A 6 -32.61 -31.38 -10.54
C ALA A 6 -32.20 -31.61 -9.08
N GLN A 7 -30.91 -31.48 -8.81
CA GLN A 7 -30.36 -31.57 -7.48
C GLN A 7 -30.96 -30.39 -6.73
N SER A 8 -32.02 -30.64 -5.97
CA SER A 8 -32.69 -29.65 -5.15
C SER A 8 -31.69 -29.23 -4.08
N ILE A 9 -30.92 -28.17 -4.36
CA ILE A 9 -30.14 -27.49 -3.34
C ILE A 9 -31.16 -27.10 -2.28
N SER A 10 -30.94 -27.62 -1.07
CA SER A 10 -31.83 -27.36 0.06
C SER A 10 -31.96 -25.86 0.27
N ILE A 11 -33.17 -25.39 0.53
CA ILE A 11 -33.44 -23.97 0.85
C ILE A 11 -32.51 -23.47 1.97
N ASN A 12 -32.18 -24.32 2.93
CA ASN A 12 -31.24 -23.98 4.00
C ASN A 12 -29.84 -23.67 3.44
N THR A 13 -29.38 -24.41 2.43
CA THR A 13 -28.09 -24.16 1.77
C THR A 13 -28.09 -22.81 1.06
N ILE A 14 -29.19 -22.43 0.41
CA ILE A 14 -29.34 -21.14 -0.26
C ILE A 14 -29.27 -20.00 0.77
N ILE A 15 -29.98 -20.15 1.90
CA ILE A 15 -29.98 -19.17 3.00
C ILE A 15 -28.57 -18.99 3.57
N ILE A 16 -27.87 -20.10 3.86
CA ILE A 16 -26.50 -20.05 4.40
C ILE A 16 -25.55 -19.40 3.39
N ALA A 17 -25.66 -19.74 2.11
CA ALA A 17 -24.83 -19.15 1.06
C ALA A 17 -25.05 -17.63 0.93
N ALA A 18 -26.30 -17.17 1.03
CA ALA A 18 -26.63 -15.75 1.00
C ALA A 18 -26.05 -14.99 2.20
N ILE A 19 -26.15 -15.54 3.41
CA ILE A 19 -25.58 -14.93 4.63
C ILE A 19 -24.06 -14.87 4.53
N ALA A 20 -23.40 -15.96 4.11
CA ALA A 20 -21.96 -16.00 3.96
C ALA A 20 -21.46 -14.94 2.95
N LEU A 21 -22.16 -14.80 1.82
CA LEU A 21 -21.83 -13.80 0.81
C LEU A 21 -22.03 -12.38 1.34
N ALA A 22 -23.12 -12.11 2.05
CA ALA A 22 -23.38 -10.80 2.64
C ALA A 22 -22.29 -10.39 3.64
N VAL A 23 -21.88 -11.30 4.53
CA VAL A 23 -20.80 -11.05 5.50
C VAL A 23 -19.49 -10.77 4.78
N LEU A 24 -19.17 -11.54 3.74
CA LEU A 24 -17.96 -11.33 2.94
C LEU A 24 -17.95 -9.94 2.30
N VAL A 25 -19.05 -9.51 1.68
CA VAL A 25 -19.16 -8.16 1.08
C VAL A 25 -18.95 -7.07 2.13
N VAL A 26 -19.57 -7.19 3.30
CA VAL A 26 -19.42 -6.22 4.39
C VAL A 26 -17.97 -6.14 4.85
N LEU A 27 -17.30 -7.28 5.03
CA LEU A 27 -15.87 -7.31 5.37
C LEU A 27 -15.03 -6.62 4.29
N PHE A 28 -15.24 -6.93 3.01
CA PHE A 28 -14.52 -6.29 1.91
C PHE A 28 -14.66 -4.77 1.92
N ILE A 29 -15.87 -4.23 2.16
CA ILE A 29 -16.10 -2.79 2.22
C ILE A 29 -15.34 -2.15 3.40
N ILE A 30 -15.40 -2.76 4.59
CA ILE A 30 -14.70 -2.25 5.78
C ILE A 30 -13.18 -2.30 5.58
N PHE A 31 -12.66 -3.44 5.11
CA PHE A 31 -11.24 -3.62 4.84
C PHE A 31 -10.76 -2.61 3.81
N THR A 32 -11.46 -2.46 2.67
CA THR A 32 -11.10 -1.50 1.62
C THR A 32 -11.09 -0.06 2.14
N GLY A 33 -12.09 0.33 2.95
CA GLY A 33 -12.15 1.66 3.55
C GLY A 33 -10.99 1.94 4.50
N ARG A 34 -10.60 0.96 5.33
CA ARG A 34 -9.46 1.07 6.24
C ARG A 34 -8.12 1.04 5.51
N PHE A 35 -7.95 0.17 4.51
CA PHE A 35 -6.72 0.07 3.70
C PHE A 35 -6.38 1.38 2.98
N LYS A 36 -7.38 2.14 2.52
CA LYS A 36 -7.15 3.46 1.91
C LYS A 36 -6.48 4.43 2.90
N ILE A 37 -6.98 4.47 4.14
CA ILE A 37 -6.44 5.33 5.20
C ILE A 37 -5.02 4.90 5.58
N PHE A 38 -4.76 3.59 5.66
CA PHE A 38 -3.41 3.07 5.91
C PHE A 38 -2.45 3.38 4.75
N SER A 39 -2.88 3.24 3.49
CA SER A 39 -2.05 3.57 2.32
C SER A 39 -1.67 5.05 2.29
N GLU A 40 -2.59 5.93 2.66
CA GLU A 40 -2.36 7.38 2.72
C GLU A 40 -1.48 7.78 3.91
N GLY A 41 -1.61 7.08 5.05
CA GLY A 41 -0.71 7.25 6.19
C GLY A 41 0.72 6.77 5.91
N ILE A 42 0.90 5.68 5.17
CA ILE A 42 2.22 5.15 4.79
C ILE A 42 2.92 6.10 3.81
N SER A 43 2.22 6.60 2.79
CA SER A 43 2.80 7.57 1.85
C SER A 43 3.19 8.90 2.52
N SER A 44 2.47 9.31 3.58
CA SER A 44 2.82 10.50 4.35
C SER A 44 3.93 10.27 5.40
N THR A 45 4.24 9.02 5.76
CA THR A 45 5.24 8.70 6.81
C THR A 45 6.64 8.52 6.25
N ALA A 46 6.75 8.09 4.98
CA ALA A 46 8.04 8.03 4.29
C ALA A 46 8.54 9.46 4.05
N SER A 47 9.26 10.00 5.03
CA SER A 47 9.97 11.27 4.90
C SER A 47 11.45 10.99 4.68
N CYS A 48 12.03 11.64 3.70
CA CYS A 48 13.46 11.57 3.40
C CYS A 48 14.25 11.95 4.65
N THR A 49 13.81 12.97 5.36
CA THR A 49 14.37 13.42 6.64
C THR A 49 14.48 12.29 7.67
N LYS A 50 13.37 11.60 7.98
CA LYS A 50 13.36 10.52 8.97
C LYS A 50 14.14 9.30 8.50
N THR A 51 14.11 9.02 7.19
CA THR A 51 14.84 7.89 6.62
C THR A 51 16.34 8.11 6.70
N CYS A 52 16.83 9.32 6.40
CA CYS A 52 18.22 9.72 6.62
C CYS A 52 18.61 9.63 8.10
N GLU A 53 17.75 10.11 9.01
CA GLU A 53 18.00 10.06 10.46
C GLU A 53 18.14 8.62 10.98
N ILE A 54 17.27 7.71 10.54
CA ILE A 54 17.36 6.27 10.88
C ILE A 54 18.65 5.66 10.33
N ALA A 55 19.11 6.11 9.16
CA ALA A 55 20.40 5.69 8.61
C ALA A 55 21.62 6.36 9.26
N GLY A 56 21.43 7.19 10.28
CA GLY A 56 22.50 7.89 10.99
C GLY A 56 23.14 9.03 10.18
N LYS A 57 22.40 9.59 9.22
CA LYS A 57 22.84 10.64 8.30
C LYS A 57 22.19 11.97 8.69
N THR A 58 23.00 13.01 8.90
CA THR A 58 22.52 14.31 9.41
C THR A 58 22.23 15.32 8.31
N THR A 59 22.77 15.12 7.11
CA THR A 59 22.58 16.06 6.01
C THR A 59 21.61 15.48 5.00
N ILE A 60 20.52 16.22 4.76
CA ILE A 60 19.43 15.82 3.88
C ILE A 60 19.51 16.66 2.62
N GLY A 61 19.52 16.00 1.47
CA GLY A 61 19.45 16.60 0.16
C GLY A 61 18.38 15.93 -0.70
N SER A 62 17.97 16.62 -1.76
CA SER A 62 17.07 16.07 -2.77
C SER A 62 17.62 16.37 -4.15
N SER A 63 17.65 15.38 -5.04
CA SER A 63 18.10 15.56 -6.43
C SER A 63 17.11 14.94 -7.40
N GLN A 64 17.04 15.40 -8.65
CA GLN A 64 16.16 14.79 -9.67
C GLN A 64 16.71 13.47 -10.20
N THR A 65 18.02 13.24 -10.04
CA THR A 65 18.69 12.06 -10.58
C THR A 65 19.55 11.38 -9.52
N LYS A 66 19.80 10.07 -9.71
CA LYS A 66 20.70 9.31 -8.83
C LYS A 66 22.11 9.89 -8.88
N GLU A 67 22.56 10.32 -10.05
CA GLU A 67 23.90 10.91 -10.23
C GLU A 67 24.04 12.23 -9.46
N GLY A 68 22.96 12.99 -9.29
CA GLY A 68 23.00 14.24 -8.53
C GLY A 68 23.19 14.03 -7.03
N CYS A 69 22.75 12.90 -6.46
CA CYS A 69 23.11 12.53 -5.07
C CYS A 69 24.61 12.15 -5.00
N THR A 70 25.06 11.26 -5.88
CA THR A 70 26.42 10.71 -5.84
C THR A 70 27.49 11.76 -6.15
N SER A 71 27.17 12.73 -7.01
CA SER A 71 28.09 13.84 -7.35
C SER A 71 28.29 14.83 -6.20
N GLY A 72 27.35 14.90 -5.25
CA GLY A 72 27.46 15.72 -4.04
C GLY A 72 28.04 15.01 -2.83
N GLY A 73 28.46 13.74 -2.95
CA GLY A 73 28.93 12.92 -1.81
C GLY A 73 27.81 12.32 -0.96
N TYR A 74 26.55 12.38 -1.41
CA TYR A 74 25.40 11.85 -0.70
C TYR A 74 25.10 10.40 -1.13
N THR A 75 24.55 9.62 -0.20
CA THR A 75 24.02 8.28 -0.43
C THR A 75 22.60 8.38 -0.97
N TYR A 76 22.33 7.70 -2.09
CA TYR A 76 20.99 7.59 -2.67
C TYR A 76 20.12 6.65 -1.84
N MET A 77 18.93 7.10 -1.42
CA MET A 77 17.94 6.25 -0.80
C MET A 77 16.76 5.97 -1.75
N PRO A 78 16.55 4.72 -2.17
CA PRO A 78 15.42 4.36 -3.01
C PRO A 78 14.11 4.46 -2.21
N GLY A 79 13.14 5.21 -2.74
CA GLY A 79 11.83 5.40 -2.12
C GLY A 79 11.11 6.61 -2.70
N GLU A 80 9.79 6.65 -2.54
CA GLU A 80 9.00 7.86 -2.78
C GLU A 80 8.71 8.48 -1.42
N TYR A 81 9.08 9.75 -1.24
CA TYR A 81 8.99 10.42 0.05
C TYR A 81 7.99 11.57 -0.02
N GLY A 82 7.12 11.69 0.98
CA GLY A 82 6.09 12.72 1.03
C GLY A 82 6.63 14.15 1.18
N ASP A 83 7.85 14.31 1.69
CA ASP A 83 8.58 15.58 1.84
C ASP A 83 9.46 15.93 0.63
N VAL A 84 9.55 15.05 -0.37
CA VAL A 84 10.36 15.23 -1.57
C VAL A 84 9.45 15.37 -2.80
N GLN A 85 9.75 16.30 -3.70
CA GLN A 85 8.92 16.53 -4.89
C GLN A 85 8.77 15.26 -5.74
N LYS A 86 7.61 15.06 -6.36
CA LYS A 86 7.40 13.99 -7.35
C LYS A 86 8.47 14.09 -8.44
N ASN A 87 9.24 13.01 -8.63
CA ASN A 87 10.45 12.88 -9.49
C ASN A 87 11.80 13.29 -8.86
N TYR A 88 11.86 13.58 -7.55
CA TYR A 88 13.12 13.75 -6.84
C TYR A 88 13.44 12.52 -5.99
N VAL A 89 14.73 12.19 -5.92
CA VAL A 89 15.29 11.15 -5.07
C VAL A 89 15.83 11.75 -3.77
N CYS A 90 15.74 10.98 -2.69
CA CYS A 90 16.30 11.34 -1.40
C CYS A 90 17.81 11.07 -1.36
N CYS A 91 18.57 12.07 -0.93
CA CYS A 91 20.02 12.02 -0.78
C CYS A 91 20.38 12.24 0.70
N CYS A 92 21.18 11.35 1.31
CA CYS A 92 21.60 11.48 2.71
C CYS A 92 23.14 11.45 2.83
N SER A 93 23.75 12.37 3.59
CA SER A 93 25.20 12.38 3.87
C SER A 93 25.53 12.31 5.35
#